data_AF-A0A3N0V6H2-F1
#
_entry.id   AF-A0A3N0V6H2-F1
#
_cell.length_a   1.000
_cell.length_b   1.000
_cell.length_c   1.000
_cell.angle_alpha   90.00
_cell.angle_beta   90.00
_cell.angle_gamma   90.00
#
_symmetry.space_group_name_H-M   'P 1'
#
loop_
_entity.id
_entity.type
_entity.pdbx_description
1 polymer ?
#
loop_
_entity_poly.entity_id
_entity_poly.type
_entity_poly.pdbx_seq_one_letter_code
_entity_poly.pdbx_strand_id
1 'polypeptide(L)'
;MEIRNLTQGSPEWHAHRAQHFNASDAPAMMGVSPYKTRSELLHQYATGIAPEVDEYTQRRFDDGHRSEALARPLAEQIIGEDVYPVTGTTGKYSASFDGLTIDERIGFEHKKLSARLHDLVWLNNAADFLPDDYLIQMEQQCMVSGAERILFMASDWDGYDRLLAYKTCWYVPDLDRRQRIVDGWEQFAKDLSAYAPEETAVKPVAQVTLQLPAVTVQTQGQIIVHHNLDAFGVKLKDFVANLNTKPETDQDFSDAEAAVKILGTAEVALKAAEANALAQASSLEDLRRTVSGYLDTARMTRLMLEKLVKTEKENRKASIVLDAKRIYESHTNALQGEIDVRVEWPVPDFASAIRGLKTLASIKSKCADTLATAKAESDALARDMRVKLSWFAATASEYRMLFSDLRSVITKPEEDFKLLVQSRIDQHKQLLEAREKRIRDEAEARLKAEQQAQTALQAEAAKVDALAASVIKADDALQPTSVSFPSSSAGDPASPAITTTPAMLQSVVVENQDVISAFLKSRNFGEREASIRAVLVEFVKFETTYNMKKAA
;
A
#
# COMPACT_ATOMS: atom_id res chain seq x y z
N MET A 1 -7.75 4.66 -8.87
CA MET A 1 -7.07 5.05 -7.61
C MET A 1 -8.14 5.32 -6.56
N GLU A 2 -7.86 5.09 -5.27
CA GLU A 2 -8.68 5.60 -4.16
C GLU A 2 -8.04 6.88 -3.60
N ILE A 3 -8.75 8.00 -3.66
CA ILE A 3 -8.30 9.28 -3.10
C ILE A 3 -8.42 9.26 -1.57
N ARG A 4 -7.37 9.73 -0.90
CA ARG A 4 -7.34 9.93 0.56
C ARG A 4 -7.30 11.43 0.86
N ASN A 5 -8.31 11.91 1.60
CA ASN A 5 -8.37 13.28 2.08
C ASN A 5 -7.40 13.47 3.25
N LEU A 6 -6.11 13.58 2.92
CA LEU A 6 -5.02 13.75 3.88
C LEU A 6 -4.26 15.03 3.56
N THR A 7 -3.99 15.83 4.58
CA THR A 7 -3.09 16.97 4.45
C THR A 7 -1.66 16.45 4.55
N GLN A 8 -0.85 16.67 3.51
CA GLN A 8 0.56 16.23 3.53
C GLN A 8 1.29 16.85 4.74
N GLY A 9 2.07 16.01 5.44
CA GLY A 9 2.75 16.38 6.68
C GLY A 9 1.90 16.34 7.95
N SER A 10 0.59 16.05 7.88
CA SER A 10 -0.26 15.90 9.08
C SER A 10 0.01 14.58 9.82
N PRO A 11 -0.36 14.46 11.11
CA PRO A 11 -0.27 13.20 11.86
C PRO A 11 -1.01 12.05 11.17
N GLU A 12 -2.19 12.31 10.59
CA GLU A 12 -2.99 11.34 9.86
C GLU A 12 -2.29 10.88 8.58
N TRP A 13 -1.60 11.79 7.88
CA TRP A 13 -0.78 11.45 6.72
C TRP A 13 0.40 10.56 7.10
N HIS A 14 1.07 10.83 8.22
CA HIS A 14 2.13 9.96 8.73
C HIS A 14 1.62 8.57 9.13
N ALA A 15 0.46 8.49 9.78
CA ALA A 15 -0.18 7.22 10.14
C ALA A 15 -0.55 6.42 8.88
N HIS A 16 -1.11 7.08 7.86
CA HIS A 16 -1.42 6.49 6.57
C HIS A 16 -0.17 5.89 5.90
N ARG A 17 0.92 6.67 5.85
CA ARG A 17 2.20 6.24 5.26
C ARG A 17 2.81 5.03 5.95
N ALA A 18 2.62 4.89 7.26
CA ALA A 18 3.14 3.76 8.01
C ALA A 18 2.49 2.42 7.61
N GLN A 19 1.33 2.45 6.95
CA GLN A 19 0.56 1.27 6.56
C GLN A 19 0.62 0.96 5.05
N HIS A 20 1.30 1.79 4.26
CA HIS A 20 1.33 1.66 2.79
C HIS A 20 2.76 1.74 2.27
N PHE A 21 2.99 1.11 1.11
CA PHE A 21 4.22 1.27 0.35
C PHE A 21 4.16 2.55 -0.47
N ASN A 22 4.90 3.57 -0.01
CA ASN A 22 4.84 4.91 -0.58
C ASN A 22 5.77 5.06 -1.79
N ALA A 23 5.35 5.84 -2.80
CA ALA A 23 6.17 6.13 -3.97
C ALA A 23 7.54 6.73 -3.62
N SER A 24 7.60 7.62 -2.61
CA SER A 24 8.85 8.22 -2.16
C SER A 24 9.77 7.27 -1.39
N ASP A 25 9.27 6.12 -0.92
CA ASP A 25 10.08 5.08 -0.28
C ASP A 25 10.61 4.05 -1.31
N ALA A 26 10.03 4.00 -2.51
CA ALA A 26 10.37 3.02 -3.55
C ALA A 26 11.85 3.06 -3.98
N PRO A 27 12.49 4.23 -4.12
CA PRO A 27 13.93 4.28 -4.42
C PRO A 27 14.79 3.65 -3.33
N ALA A 28 14.42 3.81 -2.05
CA ALA A 28 15.12 3.20 -0.92
C ALA A 28 14.89 1.70 -0.87
N MET A 29 13.66 1.25 -1.13
CA MET A 29 13.32 -0.16 -1.28
C MET A 29 14.14 -0.83 -2.40
N MET A 30 14.32 -0.14 -3.53
CA MET A 30 15.12 -0.60 -4.68
C MET A 30 16.64 -0.46 -4.46
N GLY A 31 17.08 0.16 -3.36
CA GLY A 31 18.49 0.33 -3.03
C GLY A 31 19.23 1.42 -3.82
N VAL A 32 18.51 2.35 -4.45
CA VAL A 32 19.09 3.44 -5.26
C VAL A 32 18.88 4.84 -4.66
N SER A 33 18.18 4.94 -3.54
CA SER A 33 17.96 6.22 -2.86
C SER A 33 19.29 6.79 -2.33
N PRO A 34 19.57 8.09 -2.56
CA PRO A 34 20.74 8.75 -2.01
C PRO A 34 20.58 9.15 -0.53
N TYR A 35 19.37 9.08 0.03
CA TYR A 35 19.06 9.60 1.37
C TYR A 35 18.74 8.53 2.41
N LYS A 36 18.33 7.34 1.97
CA LYS A 36 17.89 6.26 2.86
C LYS A 36 18.23 4.92 2.24
N THR A 37 18.97 4.10 2.97
CA THR A 37 19.28 2.73 2.57
C THR A 37 18.05 1.82 2.72
N ARG A 38 18.07 0.69 2.01
CA ARG A 38 17.02 -0.32 2.12
C ARG A 38 16.90 -0.88 3.54
N SER A 39 18.02 -1.09 4.23
CA SER A 39 18.03 -1.60 5.61
C SER A 39 17.43 -0.60 6.60
N GLU A 40 17.73 0.70 6.44
CA GLU A 40 17.10 1.75 7.26
C GLU A 40 15.58 1.83 7.00
N LEU A 41 15.16 1.69 5.74
CA LEU A 41 13.73 1.62 5.40
C LEU A 41 13.06 0.40 6.06
N LEU A 42 13.70 -0.77 5.99
CA LEU A 42 13.20 -2.00 6.59
C LEU A 42 13.06 -1.88 8.10
N HIS A 43 14.07 -1.32 8.77
CA HIS A 43 14.02 -1.00 10.20
C HIS A 43 12.85 -0.06 10.55
N GLN A 44 12.67 1.00 9.76
CA GLN A 44 11.59 1.97 9.98
C GLN A 44 10.20 1.31 9.83
N TYR A 45 9.98 0.48 8.81
CA TYR A 45 8.70 -0.22 8.62
C TYR A 45 8.45 -1.27 9.71
N ALA A 46 9.47 -2.05 10.09
CA ALA A 46 9.34 -3.10 11.09
C ALA A 46 9.03 -2.51 12.48
N THR A 47 9.75 -1.47 12.88
CA THR A 47 9.67 -0.90 14.22
C THR A 47 8.63 0.22 14.32
N GLY A 48 8.37 0.95 13.23
CA GLY A 48 7.65 2.22 13.24
C GLY A 48 8.51 3.40 13.74
N ILE A 49 9.77 3.16 14.14
CA ILE A 49 10.66 4.19 14.66
C ILE A 49 11.23 4.97 13.47
N ALA A 50 10.82 6.22 13.34
CA ALA A 50 11.42 7.16 12.40
C ALA A 50 12.58 7.93 13.06
N PRO A 51 13.61 8.35 12.29
CA PRO A 51 14.63 9.28 12.77
C PRO A 51 13.99 10.56 13.31
N GLU A 52 14.59 11.13 14.36
CA GLU A 52 14.18 12.46 14.81
C GLU A 52 14.56 13.50 13.74
N VAL A 53 13.58 14.35 13.40
CA VAL A 53 13.78 15.46 12.47
C VAL A 53 14.27 16.65 13.28
N ASP A 54 15.52 17.06 13.07
CA ASP A 54 16.06 18.27 13.70
C ASP A 54 15.51 19.54 13.02
N GLU A 55 15.69 20.70 13.68
CA GLU A 55 15.21 21.98 13.15
C GLU A 55 15.76 22.29 11.75
N TYR A 56 16.99 21.86 11.46
CA TYR A 56 17.61 22.10 10.16
C TYR A 56 16.95 21.26 9.05
N THR A 57 16.65 20.00 9.34
CA THR A 57 15.95 19.09 8.43
C THR A 57 14.50 19.54 8.22
N GLN A 58 13.82 19.99 9.29
CA GLN A 58 12.47 20.55 9.17
C GLN A 58 12.44 21.78 8.27
N ARG A 59 13.38 22.73 8.45
CA ARG A 59 13.50 23.91 7.56
C ARG A 59 13.71 23.52 6.10
N ARG A 60 14.43 22.43 5.83
CA ARG A 60 14.62 21.92 4.47
C ARG A 60 13.32 21.39 3.86
N PHE A 61 12.49 20.72 4.65
CA PHE A 61 11.17 20.27 4.22
C PHE A 61 10.24 21.46 3.95
N ASP A 62 10.21 22.44 4.85
CA ASP A 62 9.38 23.63 4.70
C ASP A 62 9.75 24.43 3.44
N ASP A 63 11.05 24.59 3.17
CA ASP A 63 11.56 25.25 1.96
C ASP A 63 11.28 24.45 0.67
N GLY A 64 11.22 23.12 0.78
CA GLY A 64 10.73 22.23 -0.28
C GLY A 64 9.26 22.51 -0.62
N HIS A 65 8.37 22.44 0.37
CA HIS A 65 6.93 22.71 0.19
C HIS A 65 6.66 24.14 -0.33
N ARG A 66 7.42 25.12 0.15
CA ARG A 66 7.38 26.49 -0.39
C ARG A 66 7.73 26.51 -1.87
N SER A 67 8.83 25.87 -2.26
CA SER A 67 9.28 25.86 -3.67
C SER A 67 8.30 25.12 -4.58
N GLU A 68 7.68 24.05 -4.08
CA GLU A 68 6.61 23.32 -4.76
C GLU A 68 5.39 24.22 -5.02
N ALA A 69 4.91 24.92 -4.00
CA ALA A 69 3.77 25.83 -4.11
C ALA A 69 4.02 26.96 -5.11
N LEU A 70 5.23 27.51 -5.13
CA LEU A 70 5.63 28.54 -6.11
C LEU A 70 5.75 28.00 -7.54
N ALA A 71 6.14 26.74 -7.70
CA ALA A 71 6.32 26.09 -8.99
C ALA A 71 5.01 25.62 -9.63
N ARG A 72 3.99 25.32 -8.82
CA ARG A 72 2.70 24.79 -9.30
C ARG A 72 2.04 25.65 -10.39
N PRO A 73 1.91 26.98 -10.27
CA PRO A 73 1.33 27.79 -11.35
C PRO A 73 2.11 27.71 -12.68
N LEU A 74 3.43 27.52 -12.63
CA LEU A 74 4.24 27.31 -13.83
C LEU A 74 4.00 25.92 -14.43
N ALA A 75 3.82 24.91 -13.58
CA ALA A 75 3.49 23.57 -14.01
C ALA A 75 2.12 23.53 -14.69
N GLU A 76 1.11 24.19 -14.12
CA GLU A 76 -0.24 24.31 -14.70
C GLU A 76 -0.21 24.97 -16.09
N GLN A 77 0.62 26.01 -16.27
CA GLN A 77 0.83 26.63 -17.59
C GLN A 77 1.44 25.68 -18.63
N ILE A 78 2.36 24.80 -18.21
CA ILE A 78 3.02 23.83 -19.09
C ILE A 78 2.10 22.63 -19.39
N ILE A 79 1.34 22.18 -18.39
CA ILE A 79 0.38 21.07 -18.49
C ILE A 79 -0.83 21.51 -19.33
N GLY A 80 -1.27 22.76 -19.17
CA GLY A 80 -2.49 23.31 -19.77
C GLY A 80 -3.75 23.09 -18.95
N GLU A 81 -3.62 22.55 -17.73
CA GLU A 81 -4.71 22.21 -16.81
C GLU A 81 -4.26 22.43 -15.36
N ASP A 82 -5.24 22.65 -14.47
CA ASP A 82 -5.01 22.83 -13.03
C ASP A 82 -4.57 21.51 -12.37
N VAL A 83 -3.63 21.58 -11.43
CA VAL A 83 -3.16 20.41 -10.67
C VAL A 83 -3.19 20.67 -9.17
N TYR A 84 -3.73 19.74 -8.41
CA TYR A 84 -3.86 19.88 -6.96
C TYR A 84 -3.09 18.77 -6.22
N PRO A 85 -2.53 19.07 -5.04
CA PRO A 85 -1.83 18.07 -4.25
C PRO A 85 -2.86 17.04 -3.73
N VAL A 86 -2.55 15.76 -3.88
CA VAL A 86 -3.46 14.68 -3.50
C VAL A 86 -2.68 13.45 -3.05
N THR A 87 -3.25 12.65 -2.15
CA THR A 87 -2.72 11.33 -1.82
C THR A 87 -3.65 10.25 -2.35
N GLY A 88 -3.08 9.32 -3.11
CA GLY A 88 -3.79 8.19 -3.71
C GLY A 88 -3.30 6.85 -3.18
N THR A 89 -4.18 5.85 -3.24
CA THR A 89 -3.85 4.45 -2.95
C THR A 89 -4.40 3.51 -4.02
N THR A 90 -3.65 2.45 -4.29
CA THR A 90 -4.09 1.29 -5.09
C THR A 90 -3.60 0.03 -4.38
N GLY A 91 -4.51 -0.66 -3.68
CA GLY A 91 -4.15 -1.76 -2.79
C GLY A 91 -3.17 -1.32 -1.71
N LYS A 92 -2.03 -2.01 -1.58
CA LYS A 92 -0.95 -1.70 -0.62
C LYS A 92 -0.05 -0.53 -1.03
N TYR A 93 -0.17 -0.05 -2.27
CA TYR A 93 0.67 1.03 -2.80
C TYR A 93 0.02 2.38 -2.57
N SER A 94 0.84 3.39 -2.23
CA SER A 94 0.39 4.77 -2.07
C SER A 94 1.35 5.74 -2.75
N ALA A 95 0.81 6.87 -3.17
CA ALA A 95 1.57 8.00 -3.69
C ALA A 95 0.96 9.30 -3.17
N SER A 96 1.81 10.18 -2.67
CA SER A 96 1.47 11.59 -2.47
C SER A 96 2.02 12.34 -3.67
N PHE A 97 1.13 13.04 -4.37
CA PHE A 97 1.43 13.79 -5.58
C PHE A 97 1.60 15.24 -5.21
N ASP A 98 2.65 15.88 -5.71
CA ASP A 98 2.81 17.31 -5.61
C ASP A 98 1.69 17.99 -6.40
N GLY A 99 1.29 17.43 -7.56
CA GLY A 99 0.03 17.76 -8.22
C GLY A 99 -0.50 16.62 -9.08
N LEU A 100 -1.83 16.57 -9.26
CA LEU A 100 -2.51 15.68 -10.20
C LEU A 100 -3.69 16.43 -10.84
N THR A 101 -3.94 16.22 -12.14
CA THR A 101 -5.15 16.76 -12.80
C THR A 101 -6.41 16.13 -12.22
N ILE A 102 -7.55 16.81 -12.35
CA ILE A 102 -8.86 16.34 -11.83
C ILE A 102 -9.26 14.99 -12.45
N ASP A 103 -8.90 14.76 -13.70
CA ASP A 103 -9.16 13.50 -14.41
C ASP A 103 -8.09 12.42 -14.16
N GLU A 104 -7.11 12.70 -13.30
CA GLU A 104 -6.04 11.79 -12.88
C GLU A 104 -5.06 11.38 -14.00
N ARG A 105 -5.13 12.01 -15.18
CA ARG A 105 -4.32 11.63 -16.36
C ARG A 105 -2.90 12.18 -16.35
N ILE A 106 -2.67 13.36 -15.78
CA ILE A 106 -1.37 14.02 -15.79
C ILE A 106 -0.94 14.35 -14.36
N GLY A 107 0.22 13.84 -13.95
CA GLY A 107 0.83 14.17 -12.67
C GLY A 107 1.84 15.32 -12.77
N PHE A 108 2.15 15.90 -11.63
CA PHE A 108 3.21 16.87 -11.40
C PHE A 108 4.08 16.42 -10.22
N GLU A 109 5.39 16.37 -10.44
CA GLU A 109 6.39 16.05 -9.42
C GLU A 109 7.44 17.17 -9.40
N HIS A 110 7.67 17.75 -8.23
CA HIS A 110 8.55 18.89 -8.01
C HIS A 110 9.75 18.52 -7.14
N LYS A 111 10.91 19.11 -7.47
CA LYS A 111 12.11 19.11 -6.62
C LYS A 111 12.77 20.49 -6.60
N LYS A 112 13.51 20.79 -5.54
CA LYS A 112 14.48 21.89 -5.60
C LYS A 112 15.57 21.57 -6.62
N LEU A 113 15.98 22.57 -7.40
CA LEU A 113 17.07 22.43 -8.36
C LEU A 113 18.43 22.34 -7.64
N SER A 114 18.83 21.12 -7.31
CA SER A 114 20.14 20.82 -6.74
C SER A 114 21.25 20.86 -7.79
N ALA A 115 22.52 20.96 -7.37
CA ALA A 115 23.67 20.83 -8.28
C ALA A 115 23.59 19.55 -9.15
N ARG A 116 23.17 18.43 -8.54
CA ARG A 116 22.95 17.15 -9.22
C ARG A 116 21.96 17.24 -10.39
N LEU A 117 20.91 18.05 -10.27
CA LEU A 117 19.91 18.26 -11.33
C LEU A 117 20.30 19.39 -12.30
N HIS A 118 21.01 20.39 -11.78
CA HIS A 118 21.52 21.53 -12.54
C HIS A 118 22.56 21.09 -13.58
N ASP A 119 23.44 20.14 -13.24
CA ASP A 119 24.53 19.74 -14.14
C ASP A 119 24.12 18.67 -15.17
N LEU A 120 22.92 18.10 -15.04
CA LEU A 120 22.37 17.19 -16.04
C LEU A 120 22.05 17.93 -17.34
N VAL A 121 22.32 17.28 -18.47
CA VAL A 121 21.88 17.69 -19.80
C VAL A 121 20.52 17.05 -20.07
N TRP A 122 19.48 17.89 -20.20
CA TRP A 122 18.10 17.43 -20.39
C TRP A 122 17.82 17.47 -21.90
N LEU A 123 17.93 16.34 -22.57
CA LEU A 123 17.69 16.26 -24.01
C LEU A 123 16.20 16.02 -24.28
N ASN A 124 15.65 16.77 -25.25
CA ASN A 124 14.29 16.60 -25.78
C ASN A 124 13.18 16.62 -24.71
N ASN A 125 13.43 17.20 -23.54
CA ASN A 125 12.51 17.18 -22.39
C ASN A 125 12.02 15.76 -22.04
N ALA A 126 12.83 14.73 -22.28
CA ALA A 126 12.55 13.34 -21.92
C ALA A 126 13.19 12.99 -20.58
N ALA A 127 12.50 12.18 -19.77
CA ALA A 127 12.95 11.82 -18.44
C ALA A 127 14.10 10.81 -18.39
N ASP A 128 14.50 10.17 -19.50
CA ASP A 128 15.50 9.08 -19.54
C ASP A 128 16.87 9.43 -18.93
N PHE A 129 17.19 10.73 -18.81
CA PHE A 129 18.43 11.25 -18.21
C PHE A 129 18.32 11.52 -16.71
N LEU A 130 17.11 11.47 -16.16
CA LEU A 130 16.92 11.60 -14.73
C LEU A 130 17.52 10.40 -14.01
N PRO A 131 18.14 10.62 -12.85
CA PRO A 131 18.56 9.51 -12.02
C PRO A 131 17.43 8.57 -11.63
N ASP A 132 17.75 7.28 -11.47
CA ASP A 132 16.78 6.21 -11.23
C ASP A 132 15.89 6.45 -10.00
N ASP A 133 16.37 7.15 -8.97
CA ASP A 133 15.56 7.49 -7.80
C ASP A 133 14.31 8.31 -8.15
N TYR A 134 14.42 9.26 -9.09
CA TYR A 134 13.25 10.01 -9.55
C TYR A 134 12.35 9.18 -10.47
N LEU A 135 12.95 8.39 -11.37
CA LEU A 135 12.22 7.53 -12.30
C LEU A 135 11.38 6.47 -11.58
N ILE A 136 11.94 5.85 -10.54
CA ILE A 136 11.25 4.84 -9.73
C ILE A 136 10.09 5.46 -8.93
N GLN A 137 10.32 6.64 -8.33
CA GLN A 137 9.26 7.34 -7.62
C GLN A 137 8.09 7.69 -8.55
N MET A 138 8.39 8.27 -9.73
CA MET A 138 7.39 8.63 -10.72
C MET A 138 6.69 7.42 -11.35
N GLU A 139 7.39 6.31 -11.59
CA GLU A 139 6.73 5.09 -12.07
C GLU A 139 5.73 4.56 -11.04
N GLN A 140 6.07 4.58 -9.76
CA GLN A 140 5.11 4.19 -8.73
C GLN A 140 3.93 5.16 -8.63
N GLN A 141 4.16 6.47 -8.81
CA GLN A 141 3.07 7.44 -8.92
C GLN A 141 2.13 7.10 -10.09
N CYS A 142 2.66 6.86 -11.29
CA CYS A 142 1.90 6.41 -12.46
C CYS A 142 1.17 5.08 -12.20
N MET A 143 1.79 4.13 -11.51
CA MET A 143 1.16 2.86 -11.14
C MET A 143 -0.03 3.06 -10.19
N VAL A 144 0.06 4.03 -9.27
CA VAL A 144 -1.01 4.30 -8.29
C VAL A 144 -2.17 5.07 -8.91
N SER A 145 -1.90 6.16 -9.67
CA SER A 145 -2.94 6.99 -10.27
C SER A 145 -3.50 6.43 -11.57
N GLY A 146 -2.68 5.72 -12.36
CA GLY A 146 -3.00 5.42 -13.76
C GLY A 146 -2.66 6.57 -14.71
N ALA A 147 -1.92 7.60 -14.24
CA ALA A 147 -1.52 8.74 -15.06
C ALA A 147 -0.72 8.30 -16.29
N GLU A 148 -0.97 8.98 -17.42
CA GLU A 148 -0.34 8.70 -18.71
C GLU A 148 1.07 9.30 -18.79
N ARG A 149 1.33 10.33 -17.99
CA ARG A 149 2.63 11.01 -17.88
C ARG A 149 2.69 11.88 -16.63
N ILE A 150 3.90 12.19 -16.20
CA ILE A 150 4.18 13.12 -15.10
C ILE A 150 5.11 14.23 -15.61
N LEU A 151 4.76 15.48 -15.35
CA LEU A 151 5.67 16.62 -15.51
C LEU A 151 6.63 16.64 -14.32
N PHE A 152 7.89 16.31 -14.56
CA PHE A 152 8.94 16.52 -13.57
C PHE A 152 9.49 17.94 -13.72
N MET A 153 9.49 18.69 -12.61
CA MET A 153 10.06 20.03 -12.56
C MET A 153 11.07 20.16 -11.43
N ALA A 154 12.22 20.73 -11.76
CA ALA A 154 13.19 21.17 -10.76
C ALA A 154 13.34 22.70 -10.82
N SER A 155 13.09 23.42 -9.73
CA SER A 155 13.23 24.89 -9.71
C SER A 155 14.00 25.42 -8.50
N ASP A 156 14.58 26.60 -8.68
CA ASP A 156 15.29 27.37 -7.66
C ASP A 156 14.67 28.76 -7.50
N TRP A 157 14.57 29.19 -6.24
CA TRP A 157 13.88 30.42 -5.84
C TRP A 157 14.72 31.16 -4.80
N ASP A 158 14.78 32.49 -4.91
CA ASP A 158 15.46 33.30 -3.90
C ASP A 158 14.60 33.53 -2.64
N GLY A 159 15.12 34.24 -1.65
CA GLY A 159 14.40 34.53 -0.39
C GLY A 159 13.20 35.48 -0.53
N TYR A 160 12.91 35.99 -1.73
CA TYR A 160 11.78 36.88 -2.04
C TYR A 160 10.79 36.23 -3.00
N ASP A 161 10.80 34.90 -3.08
CA ASP A 161 9.93 34.09 -3.95
C ASP A 161 10.10 34.40 -5.45
N ARG A 162 11.27 34.90 -5.87
CA ARG A 162 11.57 35.12 -7.29
C ARG A 162 12.25 33.89 -7.88
N LEU A 163 11.75 33.45 -9.03
CA LEU A 163 12.29 32.32 -9.78
C LEU A 163 13.69 32.66 -10.30
N LEU A 164 14.68 31.86 -9.93
CA LEU A 164 16.07 32.00 -10.40
C LEU A 164 16.33 31.13 -11.63
N ALA A 165 15.91 29.87 -11.57
CA ALA A 165 16.07 28.90 -12.66
C ALA A 165 15.07 27.75 -12.51
N TYR A 166 14.71 27.10 -13.61
CA TYR A 166 13.99 25.84 -13.58
C TYR A 166 14.33 24.96 -14.78
N LYS A 167 14.07 23.66 -14.66
CA LYS A 167 14.14 22.66 -15.72
C LYS A 167 12.91 21.76 -15.67
N THR A 168 12.45 21.29 -16.83
CA THR A 168 11.31 20.38 -16.95
C THR A 168 11.54 19.25 -17.94
N CYS A 169 10.94 18.10 -17.67
CA CYS A 169 10.85 16.97 -18.60
C CYS A 169 9.57 16.17 -18.33
N TRP A 170 9.18 15.39 -19.32
CA TRP A 170 8.05 14.48 -19.22
C TRP A 170 8.53 13.05 -18.94
N TYR A 171 7.99 12.48 -17.88
CA TYR A 171 8.08 11.06 -17.58
C TYR A 171 6.85 10.34 -18.15
N VAL A 172 7.05 9.21 -18.81
CA VAL A 172 5.98 8.34 -19.35
C VAL A 172 6.14 6.95 -18.73
N PRO A 173 5.05 6.26 -18.37
CA PRO A 173 5.12 4.95 -17.73
C PRO A 173 5.95 3.91 -18.49
N ASP A 174 6.77 3.18 -17.74
CA ASP A 174 7.59 2.06 -18.19
C ASP A 174 7.13 0.78 -17.47
N LEU A 175 6.46 -0.11 -18.21
CA LEU A 175 5.88 -1.33 -17.66
C LEU A 175 6.92 -2.32 -17.11
N ASP A 176 8.13 -2.35 -17.67
CA ASP A 176 9.20 -3.21 -17.17
C ASP A 176 9.72 -2.66 -15.82
N ARG A 177 9.84 -1.33 -15.71
CA ARG A 177 10.18 -0.67 -14.44
C ARG A 177 9.10 -0.87 -13.40
N ARG A 178 7.83 -0.78 -13.79
CA ARG A 178 6.69 -1.07 -12.91
C ARG A 178 6.79 -2.47 -12.34
N GLN A 179 7.05 -3.47 -13.18
CA GLN A 179 7.18 -4.85 -12.74
C GLN A 179 8.32 -5.00 -11.73
N ARG A 180 9.49 -4.39 -11.99
CA ARG A 180 10.62 -4.39 -11.03
C ARG A 180 10.25 -3.76 -9.68
N ILE A 181 9.45 -2.70 -9.67
CA ILE A 181 8.98 -2.06 -8.43
C ILE A 181 8.02 -2.99 -7.67
N VAL A 182 7.09 -3.64 -8.37
CA VAL A 182 6.16 -4.61 -7.78
C VAL A 182 6.93 -5.78 -7.15
N ASP A 183 7.85 -6.39 -7.90
CA ASP A 183 8.69 -7.50 -7.43
C ASP A 183 9.54 -7.07 -6.24
N GLY A 184 10.10 -5.85 -6.28
CA GLY A 184 10.86 -5.25 -5.20
C GLY A 184 10.05 -5.11 -3.92
N TRP A 185 8.81 -4.60 -4.00
CA TRP A 185 7.92 -4.48 -2.85
C TRP A 185 7.45 -5.84 -2.32
N GLU A 186 7.26 -6.83 -3.19
CA GLU A 186 6.97 -8.20 -2.76
C GLU A 186 8.12 -8.83 -1.98
N GLN A 187 9.35 -8.65 -2.45
CA GLN A 187 10.53 -9.09 -1.70
C GLN A 187 10.69 -8.30 -0.40
N PHE A 188 10.47 -6.99 -0.42
CA PHE A 188 10.51 -6.15 0.77
C PHE A 188 9.49 -6.59 1.83
N ALA A 189 8.28 -6.97 1.43
CA ALA A 189 7.27 -7.51 2.35
C ALA A 189 7.71 -8.83 3.00
N LYS A 190 8.38 -9.72 2.25
CA LYS A 190 8.96 -10.95 2.81
C LYS A 190 10.05 -10.63 3.82
N ASP A 191 10.96 -9.73 3.48
CA ASP A 191 12.04 -9.33 4.36
C ASP A 191 11.51 -8.64 5.63
N LEU A 192 10.43 -7.86 5.50
CA LEU A 192 9.75 -7.21 6.61
C LEU A 192 9.17 -8.25 7.58
N SER A 193 8.55 -9.32 7.06
CA SER A 193 8.04 -10.41 7.90
C SER A 193 9.15 -11.21 8.59
N ALA A 194 10.34 -11.27 8.00
CA ALA A 194 11.50 -11.98 8.52
C ALA A 194 12.44 -11.08 9.34
N TYR A 195 12.10 -9.80 9.51
CA TYR A 195 13.00 -8.81 10.10
C TYR A 195 13.27 -9.11 11.58
N ALA A 196 14.55 -9.16 11.92
CA ALA A 196 15.05 -9.15 13.27
C ALA A 196 16.15 -8.07 13.39
N PRO A 197 16.22 -7.32 14.50
CA PRO A 197 17.35 -6.42 14.74
C PRO A 197 18.66 -7.18 14.67
N GLU A 198 19.68 -6.60 14.02
CA GLU A 198 20.99 -7.24 13.91
C GLU A 198 21.61 -7.37 15.31
N GLU A 199 21.97 -8.59 15.71
CA GLU A 199 22.77 -8.77 16.93
C GLU A 199 24.21 -8.31 16.65
N THR A 200 24.66 -7.27 17.36
CA THR A 200 26.05 -6.82 17.29
C THR A 200 26.93 -7.84 18.05
N ALA A 201 27.34 -8.91 17.36
CA ALA A 201 28.13 -9.98 17.97
C ALA A 201 29.57 -9.51 18.23
N VAL A 202 29.87 -9.13 19.48
CA VAL A 202 31.25 -8.96 19.96
C VAL A 202 31.51 -9.86 21.17
N LYS A 203 32.67 -10.53 21.21
CA LYS A 203 32.99 -11.54 22.24
C LYS A 203 33.06 -10.89 23.64
N PRO A 204 32.47 -11.51 24.68
CA PRO A 204 32.38 -10.90 26.01
C PRO A 204 33.75 -10.90 26.70
N VAL A 205 34.10 -9.80 27.37
CA VAL A 205 35.21 -9.73 28.33
C VAL A 205 34.75 -9.02 29.61
N ALA A 206 35.28 -9.47 30.75
CA ALA A 206 34.82 -9.17 32.09
C ALA A 206 35.07 -7.71 32.53
N GLN A 207 34.22 -7.22 33.45
CA GLN A 207 34.19 -5.85 33.96
C GLN A 207 35.28 -5.56 35.01
N VAL A 208 35.99 -4.42 34.87
CA VAL A 208 36.58 -3.63 35.98
C VAL A 208 36.65 -2.14 35.55
N THR A 209 36.21 -1.23 36.42
CA THR A 209 36.39 0.23 36.25
C THR A 209 37.86 0.60 36.50
N LEU A 210 38.69 0.62 35.45
CA LEU A 210 40.07 1.11 35.54
C LEU A 210 40.14 2.57 35.08
N GLN A 211 40.74 3.44 35.92
CA GLN A 211 41.14 4.78 35.50
C GLN A 211 42.51 4.72 34.81
N LEU A 212 42.66 5.40 33.67
CA LEU A 212 43.95 5.56 33.00
C LEU A 212 44.79 6.62 33.75
N PRO A 213 46.10 6.36 34.00
CA PRO A 213 46.97 7.36 34.61
C PRO A 213 47.22 8.54 33.65
N ALA A 214 47.54 9.71 34.19
CA ALA A 214 47.94 10.86 33.37
C ALA A 214 49.26 10.57 32.63
N VAL A 215 49.36 10.91 31.34
CA VAL A 215 50.59 10.77 30.56
C VAL A 215 51.56 11.88 30.96
N THR A 216 52.79 11.53 31.36
CA THR A 216 53.83 12.50 31.74
C THR A 216 55.12 12.28 30.95
N VAL A 217 55.69 13.39 30.45
CA VAL A 217 57.01 13.45 29.82
C VAL A 217 57.73 14.70 30.34
N GLN A 218 58.85 14.53 31.03
CA GLN A 218 59.66 15.62 31.59
C GLN A 218 61.13 15.46 31.19
N THR A 219 61.79 16.58 30.90
CA THR A 219 63.21 16.68 30.57
C THR A 219 63.89 17.62 31.56
N GLN A 220 64.84 17.11 32.34
CA GLN A 220 65.75 17.93 33.16
C GLN A 220 67.10 18.07 32.45
N GLY A 221 67.83 19.15 32.73
CA GLY A 221 69.00 19.69 31.98
C GLY A 221 70.24 18.81 31.80
N GLN A 222 70.14 17.49 31.93
CA GLN A 222 71.07 16.52 31.36
C GLN A 222 70.21 15.41 30.74
N ILE A 223 70.49 15.06 29.49
CA ILE A 223 69.81 14.14 28.55
C ILE A 223 69.26 12.86 29.24
N ILE A 224 68.21 12.99 30.03
CA ILE A 224 67.47 11.92 30.70
C ILE A 224 66.00 12.32 30.60
N VAL A 225 65.27 11.60 29.75
CA VAL A 225 63.83 11.77 29.57
C VAL A 225 63.13 10.91 30.61
N HIS A 226 62.38 11.53 31.52
CA HIS A 226 61.52 10.81 32.46
C HIS A 226 60.10 10.71 31.87
N HIS A 227 59.60 9.49 31.71
CA HIS A 227 58.26 9.22 31.18
C HIS A 227 57.59 8.02 31.89
N ASN A 228 56.26 7.97 31.86
CA ASN A 228 55.46 6.86 32.42
C ASN A 228 54.76 6.00 31.34
N LEU A 229 55.23 6.05 30.08
CA LEU A 229 54.55 5.44 28.94
C LEU A 229 54.36 3.94 29.04
N ASP A 230 55.30 3.19 29.64
CA ASP A 230 55.17 1.75 29.81
C ASP A 230 54.02 1.39 30.77
N ALA A 231 53.95 2.09 31.90
CA ALA A 231 52.87 1.92 32.89
C ALA A 231 51.51 2.35 32.31
N PHE A 232 51.49 3.45 31.55
CA PHE A 232 50.30 3.91 30.84
C PHE A 232 49.85 2.88 29.81
N GLY A 233 50.76 2.34 29.01
CA GLY A 233 50.49 1.36 27.96
C GLY A 233 49.90 0.06 28.48
N VAL A 234 50.43 -0.46 29.60
CA VAL A 234 49.85 -1.63 30.28
C VAL A 234 48.41 -1.33 30.71
N LYS A 235 48.18 -0.19 31.37
CA LYS A 235 46.84 0.20 31.82
C LYS A 235 45.87 0.46 30.67
N LEU A 236 46.34 1.02 29.55
CA LEU A 236 45.53 1.20 28.35
C LEU A 236 45.11 -0.15 27.75
N LYS A 237 46.05 -1.09 27.61
CA LYS A 237 45.74 -2.43 27.11
C LYS A 237 44.78 -3.18 28.02
N ASP A 238 44.99 -3.11 29.33
CA ASP A 238 44.09 -3.70 30.33
C ASP A 238 42.70 -3.05 30.27
N PHE A 239 42.63 -1.72 30.12
CA PHE A 239 41.38 -0.99 29.98
C PHE A 239 40.61 -1.45 28.74
N VAL A 240 41.27 -1.48 27.58
CA VAL A 240 40.68 -1.92 26.30
C VAL A 240 40.21 -3.37 26.37
N ALA A 241 40.99 -4.26 26.98
CA ALA A 241 40.67 -5.67 27.10
C ALA A 241 39.40 -5.90 27.93
N ASN A 242 39.08 -5.06 28.91
CA ASN A 242 37.97 -5.24 29.85
C ASN A 242 36.71 -4.41 29.51
N LEU A 243 36.63 -3.83 28.31
CA LEU A 243 35.45 -3.08 27.89
C LEU A 243 34.25 -4.00 27.67
N ASN A 244 33.08 -3.58 28.16
CA ASN A 244 31.82 -4.24 27.82
C ASN A 244 31.48 -3.93 26.35
N THR A 245 31.62 -4.92 25.48
CA THR A 245 31.24 -4.83 24.07
C THR A 245 29.84 -5.36 23.77
N LYS A 246 29.05 -5.67 24.80
CA LYS A 246 27.67 -6.14 24.73
C LYS A 246 26.83 -5.46 25.81
N PRO A 247 26.60 -4.14 25.71
CA PRO A 247 25.78 -3.44 26.68
C PRO A 247 24.31 -3.90 26.60
N GLU A 248 23.72 -4.26 27.75
CA GLU A 248 22.33 -4.74 27.83
C GLU A 248 21.46 -3.84 28.71
N THR A 249 22.08 -3.19 29.69
CA THR A 249 21.41 -2.35 30.69
C THR A 249 21.75 -0.88 30.49
N ASP A 250 20.91 0.01 31.02
CA ASP A 250 21.19 1.45 31.03
C ASP A 250 22.55 1.78 31.70
N GLN A 251 22.95 1.00 32.70
CA GLN A 251 24.25 1.13 33.34
C GLN A 251 25.39 0.77 32.39
N ASP A 252 25.29 -0.33 31.64
CA ASP A 252 26.31 -0.74 30.67
C ASP A 252 26.53 0.33 29.60
N PHE A 253 25.44 0.92 29.10
CA PHE A 253 25.54 2.01 28.14
C PHE A 253 26.18 3.27 28.75
N SER A 254 25.84 3.59 30.00
CA SER A 254 26.47 4.71 30.70
C SER A 254 27.97 4.48 30.90
N ASP A 255 28.38 3.26 31.23
CA ASP A 255 29.77 2.88 31.43
C ASP A 255 30.55 2.91 30.11
N ALA A 256 29.94 2.45 29.02
CA ALA A 256 30.53 2.52 27.68
C ALA A 256 30.71 3.97 27.19
N GLU A 257 29.74 4.85 27.43
CA GLU A 257 29.87 6.29 27.13
C GLU A 257 30.97 6.96 27.97
N ALA A 258 31.07 6.59 29.25
CA ALA A 258 32.17 7.05 30.10
C ALA A 258 33.52 6.56 29.57
N ALA A 259 33.61 5.32 29.10
CA ALA A 259 34.83 4.77 28.49
C ALA A 259 35.22 5.49 27.19
N VAL A 260 34.26 5.86 26.33
CA VAL A 260 34.50 6.71 25.14
C VAL A 260 35.14 8.04 25.55
N LYS A 261 34.64 8.68 26.62
CA LYS A 261 35.19 9.94 27.15
C LYS A 261 36.60 9.77 27.72
N ILE A 262 36.86 8.67 28.42
CA ILE A 262 38.19 8.34 28.96
C ILE A 262 39.19 8.17 27.81
N LEU A 263 38.84 7.40 26.77
CA LEU A 263 39.69 7.20 25.59
C LEU A 263 39.94 8.52 24.84
N GLY A 264 38.92 9.37 24.70
CA GLY A 264 39.09 10.70 24.09
C GLY A 264 40.05 11.60 24.88
N THR A 265 39.99 11.54 26.22
CA THR A 265 40.93 12.28 27.08
C THR A 265 42.36 11.73 26.94
N ALA A 266 42.50 10.40 26.88
CA ALA A 266 43.77 9.73 26.63
C ALA A 266 44.37 10.12 25.26
N GLU A 267 43.56 10.19 24.21
CA GLU A 267 44.00 10.67 22.88
C GLU A 267 44.56 12.10 22.94
N VAL A 268 43.87 13.01 23.62
CA VAL A 268 44.33 14.40 23.77
C VAL A 268 45.65 14.45 24.55
N ALA A 269 45.77 13.67 25.64
CA ALA A 269 46.99 13.61 26.44
C ALA A 269 48.17 13.01 25.66
N LEU A 270 47.95 11.95 24.87
CA LEU A 270 48.98 11.33 24.03
C LEU A 270 49.46 12.27 22.92
N LYS A 271 48.54 13.00 22.26
CA LYS A 271 48.91 14.03 21.26
C LYS A 271 49.74 15.16 21.88
N ALA A 272 49.37 15.61 23.09
CA ALA A 272 50.13 16.63 23.81
C ALA A 272 51.54 16.11 24.19
N ALA A 273 51.65 14.86 24.63
CA ALA A 273 52.92 14.23 24.96
C ALA A 273 53.82 14.07 23.72
N GLU A 274 53.26 13.69 22.56
CA GLU A 274 53.99 13.62 21.29
C GLU A 274 54.53 14.99 20.85
N ALA A 275 53.71 16.04 20.91
CA ALA A 275 54.11 17.40 20.56
C ALA A 275 55.23 17.93 21.50
N ASN A 276 55.12 17.67 22.80
CA ASN A 276 56.15 18.04 23.76
C ASN A 276 57.46 17.29 23.53
N ALA A 277 57.41 15.99 23.21
CA ALA A 277 58.60 15.22 22.88
C ALA A 277 59.29 15.69 21.59
N LEU A 278 58.50 16.12 20.58
CA LEU A 278 59.01 16.72 19.34
C LEU A 278 59.76 18.03 19.56
N ALA A 279 59.30 18.87 20.49
CA ALA A 279 59.93 20.16 20.79
C ALA A 279 61.29 20.04 21.53
N GLN A 280 61.57 18.90 22.16
CA GLN A 280 62.64 18.76 23.15
C GLN A 280 63.85 17.93 22.67
N ALA A 281 63.74 17.10 21.62
CA ALA A 281 64.87 16.33 21.09
C ALA A 281 64.68 15.82 19.63
N SER A 282 65.74 15.89 18.83
CA SER A 282 65.77 15.43 17.43
C SER A 282 65.77 13.90 17.30
N SER A 283 66.25 13.15 18.30
CA SER A 283 66.50 11.69 18.20
C SER A 283 65.75 10.84 19.23
N LEU A 284 64.41 10.89 19.22
CA LEU A 284 63.56 10.09 20.12
C LEU A 284 62.51 9.26 19.34
N GLU A 285 62.95 8.56 18.30
CA GLU A 285 62.13 7.75 17.39
C GLU A 285 61.26 6.71 18.13
N ASP A 286 61.83 6.01 19.11
CA ASP A 286 61.14 4.95 19.85
C ASP A 286 60.00 5.45 20.73
N LEU A 287 60.17 6.64 21.33
CA LEU A 287 59.14 7.28 22.12
C LEU A 287 57.97 7.72 21.22
N ARG A 288 58.28 8.32 20.06
CA ARG A 288 57.26 8.72 19.07
C ARG A 288 56.46 7.51 18.59
N ARG A 289 57.14 6.43 18.23
CA ARG A 289 56.51 5.17 17.82
C ARG A 289 55.60 4.60 18.91
N THR A 290 56.05 4.65 20.17
CA THR A 290 55.27 4.13 21.31
C THR A 290 54.02 4.97 21.57
N VAL A 291 54.14 6.31 21.59
CA VAL A 291 53.01 7.23 21.76
C VAL A 291 52.02 7.08 20.60
N SER A 292 52.51 7.00 19.35
CA SER A 292 51.69 6.78 18.17
C SER A 292 50.90 5.46 18.26
N GLY A 293 51.53 4.35 18.69
CA GLY A 293 50.84 3.07 18.87
C GLY A 293 49.73 3.11 19.95
N TYR A 294 49.96 3.83 21.05
CA TYR A 294 48.91 4.02 22.08
C TYR A 294 47.81 4.96 21.61
N LEU A 295 48.16 6.00 20.85
CA LEU A 295 47.19 6.92 20.27
C LEU A 295 46.27 6.19 19.30
N ASP A 296 46.82 5.35 18.44
CA ASP A 296 46.04 4.51 17.51
C ASP A 296 45.14 3.54 18.26
N THR A 297 45.66 2.87 19.30
CA THR A 297 44.86 1.97 20.13
C THR A 297 43.68 2.69 20.79
N ALA A 298 43.92 3.84 21.42
CA ALA A 298 42.87 4.63 22.07
C ALA A 298 41.83 5.11 21.06
N ARG A 299 42.29 5.64 19.91
CA ARG A 299 41.43 6.15 18.82
C ARG A 299 40.56 5.08 18.20
N MET A 300 41.15 3.95 17.80
CA MET A 300 40.39 2.86 17.18
C MET A 300 39.36 2.29 18.17
N THR A 301 39.75 2.12 19.44
CA THR A 301 38.83 1.62 20.46
C THR A 301 37.69 2.59 20.73
N ARG A 302 37.97 3.90 20.80
CA ARG A 302 36.95 4.92 21.00
C ARG A 302 35.93 4.91 19.87
N LEU A 303 36.39 4.97 18.62
CA LEU A 303 35.52 4.98 17.44
C LEU A 303 34.67 3.71 17.33
N MET A 304 35.27 2.55 17.63
CA MET A 304 34.54 1.28 17.71
C MET A 304 33.45 1.33 18.79
N LEU A 305 33.79 1.75 20.01
CA LEU A 305 32.86 1.77 21.14
C LEU A 305 31.75 2.81 20.94
N GLU A 306 32.06 3.97 20.39
CA GLU A 306 31.10 5.02 20.05
C GLU A 306 30.07 4.52 19.02
N LYS A 307 30.54 3.84 17.96
CA LYS A 307 29.65 3.18 16.99
C LYS A 307 28.81 2.08 17.64
N LEU A 308 29.42 1.25 18.48
CA LEU A 308 28.76 0.15 19.17
C LEU A 308 27.63 0.65 20.07
N VAL A 309 27.90 1.66 20.91
CA VAL A 309 26.90 2.25 21.80
C VAL A 309 25.72 2.80 20.99
N LYS A 310 26.00 3.52 19.89
CA LYS A 310 24.94 4.08 19.03
C LYS A 310 24.08 2.97 18.43
N THR A 311 24.70 2.02 17.74
CA THR A 311 23.99 0.93 17.03
C THR A 311 23.25 0.01 18.00
N GLU A 312 23.87 -0.38 19.12
CA GLU A 312 23.25 -1.31 20.06
C GLU A 312 22.08 -0.64 20.82
N LYS A 313 22.13 0.65 21.12
CA LYS A 313 20.96 1.38 21.67
C LYS A 313 19.77 1.36 20.71
N GLU A 314 20.02 1.61 19.42
CA GLU A 314 19.00 1.56 18.37
C GLU A 314 18.42 0.14 18.22
N ASN A 315 19.27 -0.89 18.22
CA ASN A 315 18.87 -2.30 18.14
C ASN A 315 18.04 -2.74 19.35
N ARG A 316 18.43 -2.36 20.57
CA ARG A 316 17.68 -2.68 21.79
C ARG A 316 16.33 -1.99 21.83
N LYS A 317 16.27 -0.72 21.42
CA LYS A 317 15.00 0.01 21.28
C LYS A 317 14.07 -0.68 20.29
N ALA A 318 14.59 -1.08 19.13
CA ALA A 318 13.85 -1.83 18.12
C ALA A 318 13.35 -3.18 18.64
N SER A 319 14.20 -3.95 19.31
CA SER A 319 13.83 -5.25 19.89
C SER A 319 12.66 -5.11 20.87
N ILE A 320 12.71 -4.13 21.78
CA ILE A 320 11.63 -3.90 22.76
C ILE A 320 10.30 -3.62 22.05
N VAL A 321 10.31 -2.80 21.00
CA VAL A 321 9.11 -2.48 20.22
C VAL A 321 8.59 -3.71 19.47
N LEU A 322 9.47 -4.47 18.84
CA LEU A 322 9.07 -5.68 18.10
C LEU A 322 8.52 -6.76 19.02
N ASP A 323 9.11 -6.94 20.20
CA ASP A 323 8.59 -7.88 21.19
C ASP A 323 7.21 -7.45 21.69
N ALA A 324 6.99 -6.15 21.93
CA ALA A 324 5.67 -5.63 22.29
C ALA A 324 4.63 -5.85 21.19
N LYS A 325 4.99 -5.62 19.91
CA LYS A 325 4.13 -5.91 18.75
C LYS A 325 3.78 -7.40 18.68
N ARG A 326 4.78 -8.29 18.81
CA ARG A 326 4.57 -9.75 18.77
C ARG A 326 3.64 -10.23 19.89
N ILE A 327 3.79 -9.69 21.10
CA ILE A 327 2.91 -10.01 22.23
C ILE A 327 1.47 -9.54 21.94
N TYR A 328 1.30 -8.37 21.34
CA TYR A 328 -0.02 -7.86 20.96
C TYR A 328 -0.68 -8.70 19.85
N GLU A 329 0.07 -9.04 18.79
CA GLU A 329 -0.40 -9.92 17.71
C GLU A 329 -0.82 -11.30 18.22
N SER A 330 -0.03 -11.90 19.12
CA SER A 330 -0.42 -13.17 19.74
C SER A 330 -1.71 -13.05 20.55
N HIS A 331 -1.94 -11.90 21.20
CA HIS A 331 -3.16 -11.64 21.97
C HIS A 331 -4.39 -11.50 21.06
N THR A 332 -4.29 -10.69 20.00
CA THR A 332 -5.41 -10.49 19.06
C THR A 332 -5.71 -11.74 18.24
N ASN A 333 -4.70 -12.55 17.91
CA ASN A 333 -4.93 -13.87 17.28
C ASN A 333 -5.69 -14.83 18.20
N ALA A 334 -5.39 -14.85 19.50
CA ALA A 334 -6.15 -15.64 20.46
C ALA A 334 -7.62 -15.17 20.53
N LEU A 335 -7.85 -13.85 20.62
CA LEU A 335 -9.20 -13.28 20.59
C LEU A 335 -9.95 -13.59 19.29
N GLN A 336 -9.27 -13.51 18.14
CA GLN A 336 -9.84 -13.81 16.84
C GLN A 336 -10.26 -15.28 16.71
N GLY A 337 -9.52 -16.21 17.30
CA GLY A 337 -9.88 -17.63 17.34
C GLY A 337 -11.20 -17.91 18.07
N GLU A 338 -11.64 -16.99 18.92
CA GLU A 338 -12.90 -17.08 19.67
C GLU A 338 -14.10 -16.42 18.94
N ILE A 339 -13.87 -15.75 17.81
CA ILE A 339 -14.89 -14.94 17.11
C ILE A 339 -15.00 -15.40 15.66
N ASP A 340 -16.20 -15.86 15.25
CA ASP A 340 -16.48 -16.41 13.90
C ASP A 340 -16.49 -15.34 12.78
N VAL A 341 -16.34 -14.07 13.15
CA VAL A 341 -16.23 -12.95 12.21
C VAL A 341 -14.84 -12.36 12.31
N ARG A 342 -14.23 -12.05 11.15
CA ARG A 342 -12.94 -11.37 11.10
C ARG A 342 -13.07 -9.96 11.69
N VAL A 343 -12.34 -9.71 12.77
CA VAL A 343 -12.28 -8.43 13.47
C VAL A 343 -11.07 -7.63 12.98
N GLU A 344 -11.27 -6.33 12.80
CA GLU A 344 -10.18 -5.38 12.60
C GLU A 344 -9.75 -4.84 13.96
N TRP A 345 -8.60 -5.29 14.43
CA TRP A 345 -8.05 -4.89 15.73
C TRP A 345 -7.33 -3.55 15.62
N PRO A 346 -7.46 -2.64 16.62
CA PRO A 346 -6.69 -1.40 16.66
C PRO A 346 -5.18 -1.69 16.66
N VAL A 347 -4.39 -0.99 15.85
CA VAL A 347 -2.93 -1.19 15.83
C VAL A 347 -2.27 -0.19 16.78
N PRO A 348 -1.64 -0.64 17.89
CA PRO A 348 -0.98 0.26 18.82
C PRO A 348 0.30 0.87 18.22
N ASP A 349 0.46 2.19 18.38
CA ASP A 349 1.67 2.91 17.98
C ASP A 349 2.71 2.97 19.11
N PHE A 350 3.48 1.90 19.24
CA PHE A 350 4.58 1.82 20.21
C PHE A 350 5.72 2.82 19.91
N ALA A 351 5.95 3.16 18.64
CA ALA A 351 7.08 3.99 18.25
C ALA A 351 6.88 5.45 18.68
N SER A 352 5.67 5.99 18.49
CA SER A 352 5.31 7.31 18.99
C SER A 352 5.29 7.36 20.52
N ALA A 353 4.84 6.28 21.17
CA ALA A 353 4.78 6.20 22.64
C ALA A 353 6.16 6.36 23.30
N ILE A 354 7.23 5.89 22.66
CA ILE A 354 8.60 5.93 23.19
C ILE A 354 9.45 7.09 22.65
N ARG A 355 8.86 8.02 21.89
CA ARG A 355 9.56 9.16 21.31
C ARG A 355 10.15 10.05 22.42
N GLY A 356 11.41 10.47 22.26
CA GLY A 356 12.13 11.30 23.24
C GLY A 356 12.61 10.58 24.50
N LEU A 357 12.28 9.30 24.70
CA LEU A 357 12.78 8.52 25.85
C LEU A 357 14.24 8.10 25.64
N LYS A 358 15.06 8.29 26.69
CA LYS A 358 16.52 8.12 26.62
C LYS A 358 17.03 6.83 27.26
N THR A 359 16.24 6.19 28.13
CA THR A 359 16.66 4.99 28.87
C THR A 359 15.86 3.77 28.46
N LEU A 360 16.49 2.60 28.43
CA LEU A 360 15.82 1.34 28.14
C LEU A 360 14.74 1.02 29.17
N ALA A 361 14.96 1.36 30.45
CA ALA A 361 13.95 1.20 31.49
C ALA A 361 12.66 2.01 31.18
N SER A 362 12.80 3.28 30.79
CA SER A 362 11.63 4.12 30.45
C SER A 362 10.93 3.64 29.18
N ILE A 363 11.69 3.22 28.16
CA ILE A 363 11.17 2.64 26.92
C ILE A 363 10.37 1.37 27.23
N LYS A 364 10.93 0.43 28.01
CA LYS A 364 10.24 -0.82 28.41
C LYS A 364 8.96 -0.53 29.17
N SER A 365 9.01 0.37 30.15
CA SER A 365 7.82 0.76 30.94
C SER A 365 6.73 1.32 30.03
N LYS A 366 7.08 2.24 29.12
CA LYS A 366 6.10 2.89 28.27
C LYS A 366 5.50 1.94 27.23
N CYS A 367 6.31 1.05 26.66
CA CYS A 367 5.81 -0.04 25.81
C CYS A 367 4.85 -0.97 26.57
N ALA A 368 5.15 -1.30 27.83
CA ALA A 368 4.28 -2.14 28.66
C ALA A 368 2.93 -1.45 28.94
N ASP A 369 2.94 -0.15 29.25
CA ASP A 369 1.73 0.64 29.45
C ASP A 369 0.87 0.68 28.17
N THR A 370 1.49 0.99 27.02
CA THR A 370 0.79 1.00 25.72
C THR A 370 0.23 -0.38 25.39
N LEU A 371 0.98 -1.45 25.64
CA LEU A 371 0.53 -2.82 25.43
C LEU A 371 -0.67 -3.17 26.32
N ALA A 372 -0.65 -2.77 27.59
CA ALA A 372 -1.75 -3.01 28.52
C ALA A 372 -3.03 -2.29 28.08
N THR A 373 -2.94 -1.03 27.68
CA THR A 373 -4.07 -0.27 27.12
C THR A 373 -4.62 -0.92 25.86
N ALA A 374 -3.75 -1.28 24.91
CA ALA A 374 -4.16 -1.92 23.65
C ALA A 374 -4.85 -3.28 23.89
N LYS A 375 -4.36 -4.08 24.84
CA LYS A 375 -5.02 -5.34 25.24
C LYS A 375 -6.40 -5.06 25.84
N ALA A 376 -6.53 -4.09 26.73
CA ALA A 376 -7.80 -3.74 27.35
C ALA A 376 -8.85 -3.27 26.31
N GLU A 377 -8.44 -2.45 25.34
CA GLU A 377 -9.28 -2.01 24.21
C GLU A 377 -9.70 -3.20 23.34
N SER A 378 -8.77 -4.08 23.00
CA SER A 378 -9.05 -5.27 22.17
C SER A 378 -9.99 -6.24 22.90
N ASP A 379 -9.80 -6.44 24.20
CA ASP A 379 -10.67 -7.28 25.01
C ASP A 379 -12.08 -6.69 25.13
N ALA A 380 -12.19 -5.35 25.23
CA ALA A 380 -13.48 -4.68 25.24
C ALA A 380 -14.21 -4.86 23.91
N LEU A 381 -13.51 -4.70 22.78
CA LEU A 381 -14.06 -4.95 21.45
C LEU A 381 -14.47 -6.41 21.29
N ALA A 382 -13.64 -7.36 21.72
CA ALA A 382 -13.95 -8.79 21.65
C ALA A 382 -15.20 -9.15 22.47
N ARG A 383 -15.34 -8.59 23.68
CA ARG A 383 -16.55 -8.77 24.51
C ARG A 383 -17.80 -8.24 23.82
N ASP A 384 -17.75 -7.03 23.27
CA ASP A 384 -18.84 -6.42 22.53
C ASP A 384 -19.27 -7.28 21.31
N MET A 385 -18.29 -7.73 20.52
CA MET A 385 -18.56 -8.61 19.37
C MET A 385 -19.21 -9.93 19.78
N ARG A 386 -18.74 -10.57 20.87
CA ARG A 386 -19.32 -11.82 21.37
C ARG A 386 -20.76 -11.65 21.82
N VAL A 387 -21.07 -10.56 22.54
CA VAL A 387 -22.45 -10.25 22.97
C VAL A 387 -23.36 -10.11 21.76
N LYS A 388 -22.93 -9.35 20.74
CA LYS A 388 -23.71 -9.14 19.50
C LYS A 388 -23.89 -10.43 18.70
N LEU A 389 -22.83 -11.24 18.55
CA LEU A 389 -22.91 -12.53 17.84
C LEU A 389 -23.82 -13.51 18.57
N SER A 390 -23.75 -13.58 19.91
CA SER A 390 -24.64 -14.42 20.70
C SER A 390 -26.10 -14.00 20.54
N TRP A 391 -26.39 -12.70 20.57
CA TRP A 391 -27.73 -12.18 20.33
C TRP A 391 -28.21 -12.47 18.90
N PHE A 392 -27.34 -12.30 17.91
CA PHE A 392 -27.63 -12.58 16.50
C PHE A 392 -27.92 -14.07 16.28
N ALA A 393 -27.14 -14.97 16.87
CA ALA A 393 -27.38 -16.42 16.78
C ALA A 393 -28.74 -16.81 17.41
N ALA A 394 -29.12 -16.18 18.52
CA ALA A 394 -30.41 -16.45 19.18
C ALA A 394 -31.61 -15.88 18.41
N THR A 395 -31.47 -14.74 17.74
CA THR A 395 -32.61 -13.99 17.17
C THR A 395 -32.76 -14.17 15.66
N ALA A 396 -31.64 -14.35 14.95
CA ALA A 396 -31.55 -14.20 13.49
C ALA A 396 -30.88 -15.39 12.78
N SER A 397 -30.66 -16.51 13.48
CA SER A 397 -29.97 -17.69 12.91
C SER A 397 -30.62 -18.21 11.62
N GLU A 398 -31.95 -18.25 11.57
CA GLU A 398 -32.71 -18.66 10.38
C GLU A 398 -32.61 -17.67 9.21
N TYR A 399 -32.24 -16.42 9.50
CA TYR A 399 -32.13 -15.33 8.53
C TYR A 399 -30.68 -14.98 8.20
N ARG A 400 -29.70 -15.84 8.53
CA ARG A 400 -28.25 -15.58 8.32
C ARG A 400 -27.93 -15.16 6.87
N MET A 401 -28.67 -15.68 5.90
CA MET A 401 -28.58 -15.34 4.47
C MET A 401 -28.83 -13.85 4.14
N LEU A 402 -29.51 -13.10 5.01
CA LEU A 402 -29.77 -11.66 4.83
C LEU A 402 -28.59 -10.77 5.25
N PHE A 403 -27.54 -11.37 5.82
CA PHE A 403 -26.42 -10.66 6.44
C PHE A 403 -25.07 -11.11 5.88
N SER A 404 -24.93 -11.09 4.55
CA SER A 404 -23.63 -11.31 3.89
C SER A 404 -22.59 -10.24 4.28
N ASP A 405 -23.06 -9.07 4.72
CA ASP A 405 -22.30 -7.93 5.20
C ASP A 405 -22.16 -7.90 6.74
N LEU A 406 -22.39 -9.01 7.45
CA LEU A 406 -22.34 -9.05 8.92
C LEU A 406 -21.06 -8.43 9.51
N ARG A 407 -19.92 -8.59 8.84
CA ARG A 407 -18.64 -7.99 9.23
C ARG A 407 -18.69 -6.47 9.35
N SER A 408 -19.36 -5.77 8.45
CA SER A 408 -19.45 -4.30 8.49
C SER A 408 -20.58 -3.82 9.40
N VAL A 409 -21.62 -4.64 9.56
CA VAL A 409 -22.80 -4.28 10.35
C VAL A 409 -22.53 -4.43 11.85
N ILE A 410 -21.76 -5.45 12.26
CA ILE A 410 -21.51 -5.76 13.67
C ILE A 410 -20.67 -4.72 14.42
N THR A 411 -19.87 -3.93 13.69
CA THR A 411 -19.04 -2.85 14.26
C THR A 411 -19.85 -1.63 14.69
N LYS A 412 -21.12 -1.54 14.30
CA LYS A 412 -22.03 -0.47 14.74
C LYS A 412 -22.29 -0.56 16.26
N PRO A 413 -22.70 0.55 16.91
CA PRO A 413 -23.22 0.51 18.28
C PRO A 413 -24.29 -0.57 18.45
N GLU A 414 -24.37 -1.17 19.64
CA GLU A 414 -25.24 -2.33 19.89
C GLU A 414 -26.71 -2.08 19.54
N GLU A 415 -27.25 -0.91 19.88
CA GLU A 415 -28.63 -0.54 19.58
C GLU A 415 -28.87 -0.45 18.07
N ASP A 416 -27.99 0.25 17.34
CA ASP A 416 -28.06 0.39 15.88
C ASP A 416 -27.93 -0.96 15.18
N PHE A 417 -27.03 -1.83 15.67
CA PHE A 417 -26.85 -3.18 15.17
C PHE A 417 -28.15 -3.99 15.30
N LYS A 418 -28.73 -4.02 16.51
CA LYS A 418 -29.97 -4.77 16.76
C LYS A 418 -31.14 -4.22 15.94
N LEU A 419 -31.27 -2.90 15.84
CA LEU A 419 -32.32 -2.25 15.07
C LEU A 419 -32.22 -2.58 13.58
N LEU A 420 -31.01 -2.54 13.02
CA LEU A 420 -30.78 -2.86 11.60
C LEU A 420 -31.10 -4.34 11.33
N VAL A 421 -30.65 -5.25 12.19
CA VAL A 421 -30.95 -6.69 12.07
C VAL A 421 -32.46 -6.94 12.10
N GLN A 422 -33.15 -6.37 13.10
CA GLN A 422 -34.59 -6.52 13.23
C GLN A 422 -35.33 -5.95 12.01
N SER A 423 -34.95 -4.74 11.57
CA SER A 423 -35.55 -4.08 10.41
C SER A 423 -35.44 -4.92 9.13
N ARG A 424 -34.27 -5.53 8.86
CA ARG A 424 -34.09 -6.40 7.69
C ARG A 424 -34.93 -7.68 7.79
N ILE A 425 -35.03 -8.28 8.98
CA ILE A 425 -35.86 -9.46 9.21
C ILE A 425 -37.33 -9.13 8.99
N ASP A 426 -37.81 -8.01 9.53
CA ASP A 426 -39.21 -7.58 9.42
C ASP A 426 -39.57 -7.27 7.96
N GLN A 427 -38.68 -6.59 7.22
CA GLN A 427 -38.86 -6.37 5.78
C GLN A 427 -38.92 -7.68 5.00
N HIS A 428 -38.05 -8.65 5.33
CA HIS A 428 -38.06 -9.95 4.66
C HIS A 428 -39.36 -10.73 4.93
N LYS A 429 -39.86 -10.72 6.18
CA LYS A 429 -41.14 -11.33 6.55
C LYS A 429 -42.30 -10.69 5.78
N GLN A 430 -42.36 -9.36 5.71
CA GLN A 430 -43.38 -8.63 4.94
C GLN A 430 -43.34 -9.00 3.45
N LEU A 431 -42.15 -9.17 2.86
CA LEU A 431 -42.01 -9.61 1.47
C LEU A 431 -42.48 -11.04 1.24
N LEU A 432 -42.20 -11.96 2.18
CA LEU A 432 -42.68 -13.34 2.12
C LEU A 432 -44.21 -13.39 2.23
N GLU A 433 -44.81 -12.70 3.19
CA GLU A 433 -46.26 -12.61 3.37
C GLU A 433 -46.96 -12.02 2.13
N ALA A 434 -46.39 -10.96 1.55
CA ALA A 434 -46.90 -10.36 0.32
C ALA A 434 -46.81 -11.32 -0.88
N ARG A 435 -45.73 -12.09 -0.98
CA ARG A 435 -45.55 -13.11 -2.03
C ARG A 435 -46.54 -14.26 -1.87
N GLU A 436 -46.75 -14.74 -0.65
CA GLU A 436 -47.75 -15.78 -0.36
C GLU A 436 -49.16 -15.32 -0.64
N LYS A 437 -49.49 -14.06 -0.30
CA LYS A 437 -50.79 -13.47 -0.64
C LYS A 437 -50.99 -13.40 -2.15
N ARG A 438 -49.98 -12.92 -2.89
CA ARG A 438 -50.03 -12.91 -4.37
C ARG A 438 -50.24 -14.29 -4.97
N ILE A 439 -49.54 -15.30 -4.46
CA ILE A 439 -49.70 -16.68 -4.94
C ILE A 439 -51.11 -17.21 -4.66
N ARG A 440 -51.68 -16.91 -3.49
CA ARG A 440 -53.08 -17.26 -3.15
C ARG A 440 -54.07 -16.57 -4.07
N ASP A 441 -53.93 -15.26 -4.28
CA ASP A 441 -54.81 -14.47 -5.14
C ASP A 441 -54.73 -14.96 -6.61
N GLU A 442 -53.52 -15.26 -7.11
CA GLU A 442 -53.29 -15.82 -8.46
C GLU A 442 -53.89 -17.24 -8.60
N ALA A 443 -53.80 -18.09 -7.57
CA ALA A 443 -54.39 -19.43 -7.58
C ALA A 443 -55.93 -19.38 -7.56
N GLU A 444 -56.54 -18.51 -6.75
CA GLU A 444 -57.99 -18.30 -6.74
C GLU A 444 -58.51 -17.74 -8.07
N ALA A 445 -57.77 -16.81 -8.69
CA ALA A 445 -58.12 -16.28 -10.00
C ALA A 445 -58.06 -17.34 -11.10
N ARG A 446 -57.04 -18.23 -11.09
CA ARG A 446 -56.97 -19.38 -12.00
C ARG A 446 -58.14 -20.32 -11.82
N LEU A 447 -58.49 -20.66 -10.58
CA LEU A 447 -59.60 -21.58 -10.30
C LEU A 447 -60.95 -21.02 -10.77
N LYS A 448 -61.18 -19.71 -10.57
CA LYS A 448 -62.37 -19.01 -11.08
C LYS A 448 -62.39 -18.95 -12.61
N ALA A 449 -61.26 -18.69 -13.26
CA ALA A 449 -61.15 -18.66 -14.71
C ALA A 449 -61.39 -20.05 -15.33
N GLU A 450 -60.87 -21.11 -14.72
CA GLU A 450 -61.07 -22.49 -15.16
C GLU A 450 -62.52 -22.95 -14.97
N GLN A 451 -63.16 -22.57 -13.86
CA GLN A 451 -64.60 -22.78 -13.66
C GLN A 451 -65.42 -22.03 -14.71
N GLN A 452 -65.14 -20.74 -14.96
CA GLN A 452 -65.84 -19.98 -16.01
C GLN A 452 -65.64 -20.56 -17.40
N ALA A 453 -64.43 -21.03 -17.73
CA ALA A 453 -64.15 -21.71 -18.99
C ALA A 453 -64.92 -23.04 -19.11
N GLN A 454 -64.99 -23.85 -18.03
CA GLN A 454 -65.81 -25.06 -18.01
C GLN A 454 -67.30 -24.75 -18.17
N THR A 455 -67.83 -23.74 -17.48
CA THR A 455 -69.24 -23.34 -17.63
C THR A 455 -69.52 -22.82 -19.04
N ALA A 456 -68.60 -22.08 -19.65
CA ALA A 456 -68.73 -21.61 -21.03
C ALA A 456 -68.69 -22.77 -22.04
N LEU A 457 -67.81 -23.76 -21.84
CA LEU A 457 -67.76 -24.98 -22.66
C LEU A 457 -69.03 -25.82 -22.51
N GLN A 458 -69.57 -25.96 -21.30
CA GLN A 458 -70.85 -26.65 -21.07
C GLN A 458 -72.04 -25.90 -21.68
N ALA A 459 -72.05 -24.57 -21.61
CA ALA A 459 -73.08 -23.74 -22.24
C ALA A 459 -73.01 -23.84 -23.78
N GLU A 460 -71.81 -23.90 -24.35
CA GLU A 460 -71.65 -24.06 -25.80
C GLU A 460 -72.01 -25.48 -26.26
N ALA A 461 -71.65 -26.52 -25.49
CA ALA A 461 -72.10 -27.89 -25.73
C ALA A 461 -73.64 -28.00 -25.67
N ALA A 462 -74.28 -27.35 -24.70
CA ALA A 462 -75.74 -27.32 -24.59
C ALA A 462 -76.42 -26.59 -25.77
N LYS A 463 -75.78 -25.56 -26.34
CA LYS A 463 -76.27 -24.92 -27.57
C LYS A 463 -76.12 -25.83 -28.79
N VAL A 464 -75.00 -26.54 -28.91
CA VAL A 464 -74.79 -27.52 -29.99
C VAL A 464 -75.81 -28.65 -29.89
N ASP A 465 -76.11 -29.15 -28.69
CA ASP A 465 -77.15 -30.17 -28.47
C ASP A 465 -78.56 -29.63 -28.76
N ALA A 466 -78.85 -28.36 -28.43
CA ALA A 466 -80.13 -27.72 -28.77
C ALA A 466 -80.30 -27.51 -30.29
N LEU A 467 -79.21 -27.15 -30.99
CA LEU A 467 -79.16 -27.08 -32.45
C LEU A 467 -79.34 -28.47 -33.07
N ALA A 468 -78.69 -29.52 -32.55
CA ALA A 468 -78.88 -30.89 -33.01
C ALA A 468 -80.32 -31.40 -32.78
N ALA A 469 -80.94 -31.06 -31.64
CA ALA A 469 -82.35 -31.39 -31.37
C ALA A 469 -83.33 -30.64 -32.29
N SER A 470 -82.96 -29.45 -32.77
CA SER A 470 -83.74 -28.70 -33.77
C SER A 470 -83.61 -29.26 -35.19
N VAL A 471 -82.50 -29.93 -35.50
CA VAL A 471 -82.28 -30.61 -36.79
C VAL A 471 -83.06 -31.94 -36.87
N ILE A 472 -83.25 -32.65 -35.75
CA ILE A 472 -84.02 -33.91 -35.70
C ILE A 472 -85.55 -33.68 -35.82
N LYS A 473 -86.06 -32.46 -35.59
CA LYS A 473 -87.49 -32.11 -35.79
C LYS A 473 -87.82 -31.58 -37.19
N ALA A 474 -86.83 -31.47 -38.09
CA ALA A 474 -87.02 -30.90 -39.42
C ALA A 474 -86.79 -31.89 -40.57
N ASP A 475 -86.62 -33.19 -40.29
CA ASP A 475 -86.27 -34.22 -41.30
C ASP A 475 -87.37 -35.29 -41.45
N ASP A 476 -88.61 -34.83 -41.67
CA ASP A 476 -89.72 -35.68 -42.13
C ASP A 476 -90.47 -34.98 -43.28
N ALA A 477 -89.72 -34.62 -44.33
CA ALA A 477 -90.26 -34.26 -45.65
C ALA A 477 -89.17 -34.33 -46.74
N LEU A 478 -89.01 -35.55 -47.30
CA LEU A 478 -88.76 -35.88 -48.73
C LEU A 478 -88.32 -34.72 -49.65
N GLN A 479 -87.13 -34.68 -50.28
CA GLN A 479 -86.47 -35.56 -51.29
C GLN A 479 -86.09 -34.71 -52.55
N PRO A 480 -85.34 -35.23 -53.55
CA PRO A 480 -84.07 -34.66 -54.01
C PRO A 480 -84.15 -33.91 -55.35
N THR A 481 -83.17 -33.04 -55.65
CA THR A 481 -82.84 -32.66 -57.03
C THR A 481 -81.34 -32.40 -57.22
N SER A 482 -80.80 -33.10 -58.21
CA SER A 482 -79.45 -33.02 -58.77
C SER A 482 -79.27 -31.78 -59.65
N VAL A 483 -78.15 -31.06 -59.53
CA VAL A 483 -77.54 -30.33 -60.66
C VAL A 483 -76.02 -30.22 -60.47
N SER A 484 -75.30 -30.41 -61.58
CA SER A 484 -73.84 -30.49 -61.73
C SER A 484 -73.11 -29.13 -61.77
N PHE A 485 -71.79 -29.19 -61.48
CA PHE A 485 -70.74 -28.15 -61.53
C PHE A 485 -70.65 -27.28 -62.81
N PRO A 486 -70.01 -26.09 -62.74
CA PRO A 486 -68.57 -25.97 -63.13
C PRO A 486 -67.72 -24.97 -62.30
N SER A 487 -66.39 -25.11 -62.48
CA SER A 487 -65.28 -24.36 -61.86
C SER A 487 -65.14 -22.87 -62.25
N SER A 488 -64.48 -22.09 -61.36
CA SER A 488 -63.25 -21.28 -61.61
C SER A 488 -63.24 -19.83 -61.08
N SER A 489 -62.29 -19.59 -60.16
CA SER A 489 -61.34 -18.46 -59.98
C SER A 489 -61.75 -16.96 -59.95
N ALA A 490 -61.34 -16.34 -58.83
CA ALA A 490 -60.45 -15.17 -58.66
C ALA A 490 -60.88 -13.72 -59.01
N GLY A 491 -60.62 -12.80 -58.05
CA GLY A 491 -60.26 -11.39 -58.28
C GLY A 491 -60.83 -10.37 -57.28
N ASP A 492 -59.99 -9.86 -56.36
CA ASP A 492 -59.75 -8.46 -55.85
C ASP A 492 -60.91 -7.44 -55.59
N PRO A 493 -60.74 -6.26 -54.88
CA PRO A 493 -59.50 -5.46 -54.63
C PRO A 493 -59.32 -4.70 -53.25
N ALA A 494 -58.10 -4.17 -53.07
CA ALA A 494 -57.63 -2.84 -52.56
C ALA A 494 -57.71 -2.29 -51.08
N SER A 495 -56.50 -1.88 -50.61
CA SER A 495 -55.94 -0.98 -49.54
C SER A 495 -56.66 0.35 -49.15
N PRO A 496 -56.29 1.15 -48.08
CA PRO A 496 -54.92 1.40 -47.53
C PRO A 496 -54.71 1.77 -46.01
N ALA A 497 -53.42 1.96 -45.64
CA ALA A 497 -52.82 3.00 -44.74
C ALA A 497 -52.23 2.69 -43.33
N ILE A 498 -50.87 2.74 -43.25
CA ILE A 498 -49.88 3.38 -42.33
C ILE A 498 -49.91 3.20 -40.77
N THR A 499 -48.71 2.92 -40.21
CA THR A 499 -47.97 3.55 -39.05
C THR A 499 -47.60 2.70 -37.79
N THR A 500 -46.30 2.32 -37.72
CA THR A 500 -45.28 2.39 -36.62
C THR A 500 -45.34 1.64 -35.25
N THR A 501 -44.35 0.73 -35.07
CA THR A 501 -43.41 0.44 -33.92
C THR A 501 -43.93 -0.13 -32.57
N PRO A 502 -43.10 -0.78 -31.69
CA PRO A 502 -41.61 -0.87 -31.65
C PRO A 502 -40.92 -2.24 -31.36
N ALA A 503 -39.64 -2.26 -31.76
CA ALA A 503 -38.41 -2.91 -31.24
C ALA A 503 -38.45 -4.12 -30.26
N MET A 504 -37.81 -5.22 -30.68
CA MET A 504 -37.13 -6.20 -29.82
C MET A 504 -35.67 -6.39 -30.28
N LEU A 505 -34.75 -6.36 -29.31
CA LEU A 505 -33.33 -6.73 -29.43
C LEU A 505 -33.20 -8.22 -29.84
N GLN A 506 -32.51 -8.49 -30.94
CA GLN A 506 -32.01 -9.83 -31.28
C GLN A 506 -30.51 -9.79 -31.60
N SER A 507 -29.78 -10.68 -30.94
CA SER A 507 -28.39 -11.04 -31.17
C SER A 507 -28.16 -11.51 -32.61
N VAL A 508 -27.18 -10.93 -33.31
CA VAL A 508 -26.77 -11.39 -34.64
C VAL A 508 -25.78 -12.54 -34.50
N VAL A 509 -26.22 -13.73 -34.92
CA VAL A 509 -25.36 -14.89 -35.20
C VAL A 509 -24.73 -14.68 -36.57
N VAL A 510 -23.40 -14.79 -36.67
CA VAL A 510 -22.67 -14.70 -37.94
C VAL A 510 -22.69 -16.07 -38.62
N GLU A 511 -23.41 -16.15 -39.73
CA GLU A 511 -23.38 -17.29 -40.66
C GLU A 511 -21.98 -17.40 -41.30
N ASN A 512 -21.50 -18.63 -41.54
CA ASN A 512 -20.18 -19.03 -42.10
C ASN A 512 -19.08 -19.48 -41.12
N GLN A 513 -19.45 -20.07 -39.98
CA GLN A 513 -18.50 -20.72 -39.06
C GLN A 513 -17.73 -21.89 -39.71
N ASP A 514 -18.34 -22.58 -40.69
CA ASP A 514 -17.78 -23.77 -41.31
C ASP A 514 -16.64 -23.48 -42.30
N VAL A 515 -16.73 -22.36 -43.04
CA VAL A 515 -15.70 -21.96 -44.02
C VAL A 515 -14.43 -21.47 -43.33
N ILE A 516 -14.60 -20.73 -42.22
CA ILE A 516 -13.49 -20.24 -41.40
C ILE A 516 -12.81 -21.42 -40.68
N SER A 517 -13.58 -22.38 -40.17
CA SER A 517 -13.05 -23.60 -39.54
C SER A 517 -12.27 -24.48 -40.52
N ALA A 518 -12.73 -24.59 -41.77
CA ALA A 518 -12.01 -25.31 -42.83
C ALA A 518 -10.71 -24.61 -43.24
N PHE A 519 -10.71 -23.27 -43.34
CA PHE A 519 -9.50 -22.49 -43.62
C PHE A 519 -8.45 -22.65 -42.52
N LEU A 520 -8.86 -22.55 -41.25
CA LEU A 520 -7.95 -22.68 -40.10
C LEU A 520 -7.36 -24.09 -39.97
N LYS A 521 -8.15 -25.14 -40.25
CA LYS A 521 -7.68 -26.54 -40.23
C LYS A 521 -6.76 -26.88 -41.41
N SER A 522 -6.84 -26.15 -42.51
CA SER A 522 -6.00 -26.40 -43.71
C SER A 522 -4.54 -25.94 -43.55
N ARG A 523 -4.22 -25.20 -42.49
CA ARG A 523 -2.90 -24.62 -42.27
C ARG A 523 -2.34 -25.10 -40.93
N ASN A 524 -1.22 -25.82 -40.99
CA ASN A 524 -0.57 -26.41 -39.82
C ASN A 524 0.16 -25.31 -39.01
N PHE A 525 -0.57 -24.57 -38.19
CA PHE A 525 -0.01 -23.55 -37.31
C PHE A 525 0.39 -24.24 -35.99
N GLY A 526 1.67 -24.59 -35.88
CA GLY A 526 2.25 -25.27 -34.70
C GLY A 526 1.91 -24.57 -33.37
N GLU A 527 1.92 -25.38 -32.30
CA GLU A 527 1.34 -25.15 -30.97
C GLU A 527 1.74 -23.84 -30.26
N ARG A 528 1.24 -22.69 -30.72
CA ARG A 528 1.16 -21.45 -29.94
C ARG A 528 -0.10 -20.69 -30.32
N GLU A 529 -1.13 -20.85 -29.50
CA GLU A 529 -2.47 -20.23 -29.59
C GLU A 529 -2.42 -18.69 -29.72
N ALA A 530 -1.32 -18.05 -29.30
CA ALA A 530 -1.08 -16.62 -29.42
C ALA A 530 -0.96 -16.11 -30.88
N SER A 531 -0.53 -16.96 -31.82
CA SER A 531 -0.37 -16.59 -33.23
C SER A 531 -1.72 -16.40 -33.95
N ILE A 532 -2.78 -17.06 -33.46
CA ILE A 532 -4.14 -16.99 -34.03
C ILE A 532 -4.77 -15.63 -33.74
N ARG A 533 -4.56 -15.08 -32.54
CA ARG A 533 -5.07 -13.75 -32.15
C ARG A 533 -4.40 -12.62 -32.91
N ALA A 534 -3.09 -12.72 -33.19
CA ALA A 534 -2.36 -11.69 -33.92
C ALA A 534 -2.85 -11.55 -35.37
N VAL A 535 -3.13 -12.66 -36.05
CA VAL A 535 -3.61 -12.66 -37.45
C VAL A 535 -5.03 -12.11 -37.58
N LEU A 536 -5.92 -12.43 -36.63
CA LEU A 536 -7.28 -11.88 -36.58
C LEU A 536 -7.31 -10.37 -36.34
N VAL A 537 -6.42 -9.85 -35.49
CA VAL A 537 -6.33 -8.40 -35.21
C VAL A 537 -5.78 -7.64 -36.43
N GLU A 538 -4.80 -8.21 -37.14
CA GLU A 538 -4.28 -7.65 -38.39
C GLU A 538 -5.35 -7.62 -39.51
N PHE A 539 -6.18 -8.67 -39.61
CA PHE A 539 -7.26 -8.72 -40.61
C PHE A 539 -8.37 -7.70 -40.33
N VAL A 540 -8.76 -7.52 -39.06
CA VAL A 540 -9.74 -6.50 -38.65
C VAL A 540 -9.19 -5.09 -38.86
N LYS A 541 -7.90 -4.87 -38.59
CA LYS A 541 -7.23 -3.59 -38.93
C LYS A 541 -7.24 -3.34 -40.43
N PHE A 542 -6.95 -4.36 -41.24
CA PHE A 542 -7.01 -4.25 -42.71
C PHE A 542 -8.41 -3.89 -43.23
N GLU A 543 -9.47 -4.55 -42.77
CA GLU A 543 -10.85 -4.21 -43.17
C GLU A 543 -11.24 -2.77 -42.77
N THR A 544 -10.77 -2.31 -41.60
CA THR A 544 -11.02 -0.96 -41.10
C THR A 544 -10.24 0.09 -41.90
N THR A 545 -8.99 -0.18 -42.25
CA THR A 545 -8.14 0.74 -43.04
C THR A 545 -8.63 0.89 -44.48
N TYR A 546 -9.24 -0.14 -45.07
CA TYR A 546 -9.69 -0.13 -46.47
C TYR A 546 -11.20 0.11 -46.66
N ASN A 547 -11.92 0.40 -45.58
CA ASN A 547 -13.34 0.83 -45.58
C ASN A 547 -14.25 -0.03 -46.48
N MET A 548 -14.01 -1.34 -46.48
CA MET A 548 -14.79 -2.28 -47.28
C MET A 548 -16.20 -2.37 -46.68
N LYS A 549 -17.17 -1.67 -47.29
CA LYS A 549 -18.57 -1.77 -46.91
C LYS A 549 -19.05 -3.21 -47.08
N LYS A 550 -19.65 -3.76 -46.03
CA LYS A 550 -20.40 -5.03 -46.08
C LYS A 550 -21.36 -5.00 -47.27
N ALA A 551 -21.19 -5.91 -48.23
CA ALA A 551 -22.25 -6.25 -49.16
C ALA A 551 -23.41 -6.86 -48.36
N ALA A 552 -24.63 -6.47 -48.74
CA ALA A 552 -25.90 -6.71 -48.05
C ALA A 552 -26.17 -8.19 -47.72
#